data_AF-A0A6S6UMR1-F1
#
_entry.id   AF-A0A6S6UMR1-F1
#
_cell.length_a   1.000
_cell.length_b   1.000
_cell.length_c   1.000
_cell.angle_alpha   90.00
_cell.angle_beta   90.00
_cell.angle_gamma   90.00
#
_symmetry.space_group_name_H-M   'P 1'
#
loop_
_entity.id
_entity.type
_entity.pdbx_description
1 polymer ?
#
loop_
_entity_poly.entity_id
_entity_poly.type
_entity_poly.pdbx_seq_one_letter_code
_entity_poly.pdbx_strand_id
1 'polypeptide(L)'
;MKKGCGILFSFALAFILLNFLPFGCNRVEITEDPVSELIGVESMEPMFTLLLFDMKEEGVFSKTYKHRYRVLKEKEGKVVGLDSKWYNVSSSYFQQNQNNLGMEMAAKDSTGTLARTIGPPGYTNYIGNSRYGAWKQVEGDSLADKFWQFSLENAYIKTLLQLPTGKIHQKNHTEARSHYSRGFIYYGIVTSGGRRRYGTYSSSSTYGNKWSRGGGGYGK
;
A
#
# COMPACT_ATOMS: atom_id res chain seq x y z
N MET A 1 53.71 61.13 26.60
CA MET A 1 52.40 60.76 27.22
C MET A 1 51.32 60.76 26.15
N LYS A 2 50.40 59.77 26.22
CA LYS A 2 49.17 59.53 25.40
C LYS A 2 49.42 58.79 24.07
N LYS A 3 49.33 57.44 24.05
CA LYS A 3 48.13 56.56 23.88
C LYS A 3 47.47 56.82 22.51
N GLY A 4 47.39 55.91 21.55
CA GLY A 4 47.46 54.45 21.59
C GLY A 4 46.20 53.87 20.95
N CYS A 5 46.30 53.52 19.66
CA CYS A 5 45.57 52.49 18.93
C CYS A 5 44.10 52.23 19.32
N GLY A 6 43.17 52.78 18.54
CA GLY A 6 41.77 52.38 18.56
C GLY A 6 41.24 52.37 17.14
N ILE A 7 41.33 51.22 16.46
CA ILE A 7 40.49 50.74 15.34
C ILE A 7 40.90 49.27 15.15
N LEU A 8 40.55 48.39 16.09
CA LEU A 8 40.67 46.92 15.91
C LEU A 8 39.62 46.15 16.72
N PHE A 9 38.53 46.79 17.14
CA PHE A 9 37.53 46.16 18.02
C PHE A 9 36.13 45.97 17.42
N SER A 10 35.98 46.15 16.10
CA SER A 10 34.66 46.00 15.43
C SER A 10 34.55 44.82 14.47
N PHE A 11 35.63 44.09 14.19
CA PHE A 11 35.58 42.90 13.32
C PHE A 11 35.46 41.56 14.09
N ALA A 12 35.69 41.54 15.40
CA ALA A 12 35.61 40.31 16.19
C ALA A 12 34.16 39.89 16.56
N LEU A 13 33.20 40.82 16.51
CA LEU A 13 31.81 40.55 16.94
C LEU A 13 30.95 39.93 15.83
N ALA A 14 31.35 40.06 14.56
CA ALA A 14 30.60 39.53 13.41
C ALA A 14 30.84 38.02 13.16
N PHE A 15 31.93 37.45 13.69
CA PHE A 15 32.25 36.02 13.50
C PHE A 15 31.66 35.08 14.55
N ILE A 16 31.25 35.61 15.70
CA ILE A 16 30.70 34.79 16.81
C ILE A 16 29.20 34.49 16.60
N LEU A 17 28.48 35.29 15.82
CA LEU A 17 27.06 35.06 15.51
C LEU A 17 26.82 34.10 14.33
N LEU A 18 27.85 33.71 13.57
CA LEU A 18 27.71 32.83 12.40
C LEU A 18 27.88 31.33 12.71
N ASN A 19 28.11 30.95 13.98
CA ASN A 19 28.35 29.56 14.41
C ASN A 19 27.16 28.90 15.14
N PHE A 20 26.01 29.57 15.21
CA PHE A 20 24.77 29.03 15.79
C PHE A 20 23.67 28.75 14.76
N LEU A 21 24.05 28.39 13.53
CA LEU A 21 23.12 27.68 12.66
C LEU A 21 23.16 26.20 13.05
N PRO A 22 22.14 25.66 13.74
CA PRO A 22 22.03 24.22 13.84
C PRO A 22 21.89 23.70 12.41
N PHE A 23 22.98 23.15 11.86
CA PHE A 23 22.94 22.24 10.72
C PHE A 23 22.25 20.95 11.18
N GLY A 24 20.97 21.07 11.54
CA GLY A 24 20.07 19.96 11.69
C GLY A 24 19.84 19.41 10.30
N CYS A 25 20.72 18.51 9.88
CA CYS A 25 20.46 17.62 8.77
C CYS A 25 19.31 16.71 9.23
N ASN A 26 18.08 17.19 9.09
CA ASN A 26 16.86 16.43 9.33
C ASN A 26 16.82 15.32 8.27
N ARG A 27 17.57 14.24 8.51
CA ARG A 27 17.52 13.04 7.67
C ARG A 27 16.12 12.46 7.83
N VAL A 28 15.41 12.40 6.72
CA VAL A 28 14.13 11.69 6.64
C VAL A 28 14.39 10.24 6.98
N GLU A 29 13.79 9.75 8.06
CA GLU A 29 13.89 8.35 8.46
C GLU A 29 13.20 7.48 7.40
N ILE A 30 13.96 6.55 6.82
CA ILE A 30 13.50 5.60 5.80
C ILE A 30 13.19 4.27 6.47
N THR A 31 11.99 3.75 6.23
CA THR A 31 11.59 2.40 6.62
C THR A 31 11.80 1.48 5.42
N GLU A 32 12.75 0.55 5.53
CA GLU A 32 13.12 -0.35 4.43
C GLU A 32 12.01 -1.36 4.08
N ASP A 33 11.28 -1.85 5.09
CA ASP A 33 10.15 -2.78 4.87
C ASP A 33 8.99 -2.49 5.83
N PRO A 34 8.11 -1.53 5.50
CA PRO A 34 6.94 -1.21 6.31
C PRO A 34 5.98 -2.39 6.51
N VAL A 35 5.94 -3.33 5.55
CA VAL A 35 5.08 -4.52 5.63
C VAL A 35 5.53 -5.42 6.78
N SER A 36 6.85 -5.63 6.94
CA SER A 36 7.38 -6.42 8.06
C SER A 36 7.13 -5.75 9.42
N GLU A 37 7.26 -4.42 9.51
CA GLU A 37 6.92 -3.67 10.73
C GLU A 37 5.45 -3.88 11.12
N LEU A 38 4.54 -3.73 10.15
CA LEU A 38 3.10 -3.92 10.37
C LEU A 38 2.74 -5.37 10.73
N ILE A 39 3.39 -6.37 10.12
CA ILE A 39 3.22 -7.78 10.52
C ILE A 39 3.61 -7.97 11.99
N GLY A 40 4.68 -7.31 12.45
CA GLY A 40 5.11 -7.34 13.85
C GLY A 40 4.08 -6.72 14.79
N VAL A 41 3.54 -5.55 14.43
CA VAL A 41 2.49 -4.85 15.19
C VAL A 41 1.22 -5.70 15.31
N GLU A 42 0.82 -6.36 14.22
CA GLU A 42 -0.41 -7.15 14.14
C GLU A 42 -0.19 -8.64 14.48
N SER A 43 0.97 -8.97 15.07
CA SER A 43 1.38 -10.36 15.35
C SER A 43 0.41 -11.11 16.26
N MET A 44 -0.23 -10.41 17.20
CA MET A 44 -1.20 -10.99 18.15
C MET A 44 -2.61 -11.15 17.57
N GLU A 45 -2.92 -10.52 16.44
CA GLU A 45 -4.24 -10.65 15.82
C GLU A 45 -4.41 -12.04 15.22
N PRO A 46 -5.54 -12.73 15.38
CA PRO A 46 -5.70 -14.07 14.82
C PRO A 46 -5.68 -14.08 13.29
N MET A 47 -6.14 -13.00 12.65
CA MET A 47 -6.24 -12.86 11.20
C MET A 47 -6.12 -11.38 10.82
N PHE A 48 -5.31 -11.07 9.80
CA PHE A 48 -5.24 -9.72 9.24
C PHE A 48 -4.91 -9.73 7.74
N THR A 49 -5.26 -8.66 7.04
CA THR A 49 -4.89 -8.38 5.65
C THR A 49 -4.27 -6.99 5.58
N LEU A 50 -3.06 -6.87 5.02
CA LEU A 50 -2.37 -5.60 4.77
C LEU A 50 -2.53 -5.21 3.32
N LEU A 51 -3.14 -4.05 3.05
CA LEU A 51 -3.25 -3.48 1.72
C LEU A 51 -2.24 -2.34 1.55
N LEU A 52 -1.62 -2.23 0.37
CA LEU A 52 -0.95 -0.99 -0.04
C LEU A 52 -2.04 0.03 -0.37
N PHE A 53 -2.37 0.85 0.62
CA PHE A 53 -3.54 1.71 0.61
C PHE A 53 -3.32 3.00 -0.16
N ASP A 54 -2.14 3.60 -0.05
CA ASP A 54 -1.81 4.83 -0.77
C ASP A 54 -0.29 4.93 -1.00
N MET A 55 0.10 5.72 -2.00
CA MET A 55 1.49 6.01 -2.34
C MET A 55 1.61 7.46 -2.76
N LYS A 56 2.69 8.14 -2.34
CA LYS A 56 3.00 9.48 -2.82
C LYS A 56 4.49 9.79 -2.92
N GLU A 57 4.83 10.67 -3.85
CA GLU A 57 6.12 11.31 -3.97
C GLU A 57 6.01 12.78 -3.54
N GLU A 58 6.91 13.27 -2.71
CA GLU A 58 6.92 14.67 -2.28
C GLU A 58 8.26 15.32 -2.58
N GLY A 59 8.25 16.64 -2.76
CA GLY A 59 9.45 17.42 -3.06
C GLY A 59 9.69 17.65 -4.55
N VAL A 60 10.35 18.76 -4.86
CA VAL A 60 10.67 19.19 -6.24
C VAL A 60 12.11 18.85 -6.59
N PHE A 61 13.06 19.20 -5.71
CA PHE A 61 14.49 19.00 -5.92
C PHE A 61 15.05 17.76 -5.21
N SER A 62 14.47 17.39 -4.07
CA SER A 62 14.78 16.15 -3.35
C SER A 62 13.48 15.38 -3.16
N LYS A 63 13.37 14.21 -3.79
CA LYS A 63 12.16 13.40 -3.78
C LYS A 63 12.11 12.53 -2.53
N THR A 64 11.00 12.58 -1.81
CA THR A 64 10.67 11.67 -0.72
C THR A 64 9.54 10.76 -1.18
N TYR A 65 9.74 9.46 -1.07
CA TYR A 65 8.76 8.46 -1.45
C TYR A 65 8.05 7.93 -0.22
N LYS A 66 6.72 7.84 -0.27
CA LYS A 66 5.91 7.49 0.89
C LYS A 66 4.86 6.46 0.56
N HIS A 67 4.69 5.49 1.45
CA HIS A 67 3.60 4.50 1.40
C HIS A 67 2.67 4.68 2.60
N ARG A 68 1.41 4.33 2.40
CA ARG A 68 0.41 4.15 3.44
C ARG A 68 -0.26 2.81 3.26
N TYR A 69 -0.54 2.13 4.36
CA TYR A 69 -1.14 0.81 4.35
C TYR A 69 -2.49 0.85 5.06
N ARG A 70 -3.33 -0.14 4.77
CA ARG A 70 -4.56 -0.40 5.53
C ARG A 70 -4.52 -1.82 6.05
N VAL A 71 -4.71 -1.96 7.36
CA VAL A 71 -4.86 -3.24 8.04
C VAL A 71 -6.34 -3.56 8.16
N LEU A 72 -6.78 -4.67 7.58
CA LEU A 72 -8.11 -5.21 7.83
C LEU A 72 -8.01 -6.38 8.81
N LYS A 73 -8.78 -6.32 9.89
CA LYS A 73 -8.82 -7.36 10.93
C LYS A 73 -10.20 -7.42 11.59
N GLU A 74 -10.47 -8.50 12.30
CA GLU A 74 -11.68 -8.61 13.11
C GLU A 74 -11.50 -7.92 14.47
N LYS A 75 -12.47 -7.10 14.86
CA LYS A 75 -12.60 -6.54 16.20
C LYS A 75 -14.06 -6.62 16.62
N GLU A 76 -14.33 -7.22 17.78
CA GLU A 76 -15.69 -7.35 18.34
C GLU A 76 -16.69 -7.98 17.34
N GLY A 77 -16.24 -9.00 16.61
CA GLY A 77 -17.06 -9.72 15.62
C GLY A 77 -17.32 -8.98 14.31
N LYS A 78 -16.69 -7.81 14.08
CA LYS A 78 -16.78 -7.05 12.83
C LYS A 78 -15.41 -6.84 12.20
N VAL A 79 -15.37 -6.73 10.88
CA VAL A 79 -14.15 -6.37 10.17
C VAL A 79 -13.96 -4.86 10.25
N VAL A 80 -12.78 -4.42 10.64
CA VAL A 80 -12.39 -3.01 10.69
C VAL A 80 -11.19 -2.77 9.79
N GLY A 81 -11.13 -1.60 9.15
CA GLY A 81 -9.98 -1.15 8.37
C GLY A 81 -9.28 0.00 9.08
N LEU A 82 -8.02 -0.19 9.46
CA LEU A 82 -7.19 0.81 10.12
C LEU A 82 -6.07 1.26 9.18
N ASP A 83 -6.04 2.55 8.88
CA ASP A 83 -4.97 3.11 8.06
C ASP A 83 -3.71 3.34 8.91
N SER A 84 -2.56 2.95 8.39
CA SER A 84 -1.28 3.22 9.02
C SER A 84 -0.89 4.70 8.93
N LYS A 85 0.16 5.07 9.67
CA LYS A 85 0.96 6.27 9.38
C LYS A 85 1.54 6.18 7.97
N TRP A 86 2.01 7.32 7.46
CA TRP A 86 2.85 7.35 6.27
C TRP A 86 4.25 6.86 6.62
N TYR A 87 4.77 5.95 5.82
CA TYR A 87 6.14 5.46 5.89
C TYR A 87 6.94 6.11 4.78
N ASN A 88 8.07 6.74 5.09
CA ASN A 88 9.03 7.08 4.04
C ASN A 88 9.74 5.80 3.64
N VAL A 89 9.82 5.53 2.35
CA VAL A 89 10.45 4.33 1.81
C VAL A 89 11.58 4.73 0.86
N SER A 90 12.50 3.82 0.61
CA SER A 90 13.50 4.02 -0.41
C SER A 90 12.85 4.13 -1.80
N SER A 91 13.50 4.87 -2.71
CA SER A 91 13.04 4.99 -4.10
C SER A 91 12.88 3.62 -4.78
N SER A 92 13.80 2.69 -4.50
CA SER A 92 13.76 1.33 -5.03
C SER A 92 12.54 0.56 -4.52
N TYR A 93 12.22 0.65 -3.22
CA TYR A 93 11.03 -0.01 -2.66
C TYR A 93 9.73 0.59 -3.21
N PHE A 94 9.70 1.91 -3.39
CA PHE A 94 8.57 2.59 -4.03
C PHE A 94 8.36 2.09 -5.46
N GLN A 95 9.42 2.09 -6.29
CA GLN A 95 9.38 1.64 -7.68
C GLN A 95 8.94 0.17 -7.82
N GLN A 96 9.46 -0.72 -6.97
CA GLN A 96 9.06 -2.13 -6.95
C GLN A 96 7.57 -2.34 -6.67
N ASN A 97 6.95 -1.40 -5.95
CA ASN A 97 5.55 -1.47 -5.55
C ASN A 97 4.62 -0.54 -6.33
N GLN A 98 5.13 0.19 -7.33
CA GLN A 98 4.35 1.13 -8.14
C GLN A 98 3.14 0.51 -8.82
N ASN A 99 3.16 -0.79 -9.10
CA ASN A 99 2.04 -1.50 -9.73
C ASN A 99 1.06 -2.11 -8.72
N ASN A 100 1.44 -2.14 -7.44
CA ASN A 100 0.75 -2.89 -6.39
C ASN A 100 -0.24 -2.04 -5.60
N LEU A 101 -0.54 -0.80 -6.03
CA LEU A 101 -1.45 0.07 -5.32
C LEU A 101 -2.86 -0.53 -5.26
N GLY A 102 -3.44 -0.59 -4.06
CA GLY A 102 -4.71 -1.26 -3.78
C GLY A 102 -4.62 -2.80 -3.68
N MET A 103 -3.44 -3.37 -3.80
CA MET A 103 -3.22 -4.82 -3.66
C MET A 103 -3.02 -5.21 -2.20
N GLU A 104 -3.32 -6.47 -1.89
CA GLU A 104 -2.86 -7.13 -0.68
C GLU A 104 -1.35 -7.35 -0.77
N MET A 105 -0.63 -6.92 0.28
CA MET A 105 0.82 -7.02 0.41
C MET A 105 1.24 -8.17 1.31
N ALA A 106 0.42 -8.48 2.31
CA ALA A 106 0.56 -9.64 3.17
C ALA A 106 -0.78 -9.92 3.85
N ALA A 107 -0.97 -11.16 4.28
CA ALA A 107 -2.11 -11.55 5.09
C ALA A 107 -1.72 -12.70 6.02
N LYS A 108 -2.27 -12.68 7.23
CA LYS A 108 -2.31 -13.85 8.11
C LYS A 108 -3.73 -14.37 8.11
N ASP A 109 -3.89 -15.65 7.77
CA ASP A 109 -5.19 -16.30 7.80
C ASP A 109 -5.57 -16.77 9.20
N SER A 110 -6.82 -17.21 9.36
CA SER A 110 -7.33 -17.69 10.65
C SER A 110 -6.68 -18.98 11.16
N THR A 111 -5.84 -19.65 10.35
CA THR A 111 -5.02 -20.80 10.78
C THR A 111 -3.68 -20.36 11.35
N GLY A 112 -3.35 -19.07 11.26
CA GLY A 112 -2.07 -18.50 11.63
C GLY A 112 -1.04 -18.50 10.49
N THR A 113 -1.42 -18.95 9.29
CA THR A 113 -0.50 -18.97 8.15
C THR A 113 -0.30 -17.55 7.63
N LEU A 114 0.95 -17.07 7.69
CA LEU A 114 1.35 -15.78 7.15
C LEU A 114 1.80 -15.94 5.69
N ALA A 115 1.12 -15.25 4.78
CA ALA A 115 1.52 -15.11 3.39
C ALA A 115 1.97 -13.68 3.11
N ARG A 116 3.12 -13.51 2.45
CA ARG A 116 3.60 -12.22 1.90
C ARG A 116 3.42 -12.12 0.39
N THR A 117 2.55 -12.96 -0.16
CA THR A 117 2.28 -12.98 -1.60
C THR A 117 1.39 -11.80 -1.97
N ILE A 118 1.87 -10.99 -2.91
CA ILE A 118 1.10 -9.83 -3.38
C ILE A 118 -0.03 -10.30 -4.30
N GLY A 119 -1.23 -9.78 -4.10
CA GLY A 119 -2.38 -10.18 -4.92
C GLY A 119 -3.65 -9.37 -4.67
N PRO A 120 -4.78 -9.76 -5.27
CA PRO A 120 -5.98 -8.94 -5.20
C PRO A 120 -6.48 -8.77 -3.76
N PRO A 121 -7.01 -7.59 -3.41
CA PRO A 121 -7.38 -7.27 -2.05
C PRO A 121 -8.43 -8.25 -1.51
N GLY A 122 -8.10 -8.89 -0.37
CA GLY A 122 -9.02 -9.71 0.40
C GLY A 122 -9.23 -11.13 -0.13
N TYR A 123 -8.45 -11.58 -1.12
CA TYR A 123 -8.52 -12.96 -1.64
C TYR A 123 -8.05 -14.01 -0.62
N THR A 124 -7.18 -13.64 0.32
CA THR A 124 -6.69 -14.58 1.33
C THR A 124 -7.73 -14.84 2.42
N ASN A 125 -8.34 -13.77 2.96
CA ASN A 125 -9.16 -13.87 4.18
C ASN A 125 -10.67 -13.76 3.96
N TYR A 126 -11.12 -12.95 2.99
CA TYR A 126 -12.51 -12.51 2.91
C TYR A 126 -13.26 -13.12 1.73
N ILE A 127 -12.69 -13.03 0.54
CA ILE A 127 -13.30 -13.55 -0.69
C ILE A 127 -13.12 -15.08 -0.73
N GLY A 128 -14.22 -15.80 -0.92
CA GLY A 128 -14.22 -17.27 -0.89
C GLY A 128 -14.36 -17.87 0.51
N ASN A 129 -14.40 -17.06 1.56
CA ASN A 129 -14.63 -17.49 2.93
C ASN A 129 -16.12 -17.37 3.30
N SER A 130 -16.76 -18.51 3.59
CA SER A 130 -18.21 -18.61 3.83
C SER A 130 -18.71 -17.80 5.02
N ARG A 131 -17.83 -17.36 5.93
CA ARG A 131 -18.18 -16.44 7.02
C ARG A 131 -18.64 -15.07 6.51
N TYR A 132 -18.10 -14.61 5.38
CA TYR A 132 -18.35 -13.26 4.87
C TYR A 132 -19.28 -13.22 3.66
N GLY A 133 -19.61 -14.37 3.07
CA GLY A 133 -20.41 -14.41 1.86
C GLY A 133 -20.49 -15.78 1.21
N ALA A 134 -20.93 -15.82 -0.04
CA ALA A 134 -21.05 -17.06 -0.80
C ALA A 134 -20.81 -16.84 -2.30
N TRP A 135 -20.40 -17.91 -2.99
CA TRP A 135 -20.38 -17.97 -4.44
C TRP A 135 -21.81 -18.16 -4.98
N LYS A 136 -22.31 -17.20 -5.74
CA LYS A 136 -23.65 -17.20 -6.36
C LYS A 136 -23.55 -17.41 -7.87
N GLN A 137 -24.54 -18.10 -8.45
CA GLN A 137 -24.66 -18.25 -9.89
C GLN A 137 -25.50 -17.09 -10.46
N VAL A 138 -25.27 -16.74 -11.72
CA VAL A 138 -26.17 -15.84 -12.45
C VAL A 138 -27.36 -16.66 -12.92
N GLU A 139 -28.58 -16.26 -12.55
CA GLU A 139 -29.80 -16.92 -13.05
C GLU A 139 -29.86 -16.82 -14.58
N GLY A 140 -30.11 -17.95 -15.24
CA GLY A 140 -30.22 -18.02 -16.71
C GLY A 140 -28.91 -18.21 -17.48
N ASP A 141 -27.75 -18.28 -16.81
CA ASP A 141 -26.46 -18.57 -17.46
C ASP A 141 -26.13 -20.07 -17.39
N SER A 142 -26.02 -20.71 -18.56
CA SER A 142 -25.72 -22.14 -18.73
C SER A 142 -24.24 -22.47 -18.55
N LEU A 143 -23.37 -21.45 -18.53
CA LEU A 143 -21.97 -21.57 -18.16
C LEU A 143 -21.88 -21.32 -16.65
N ALA A 144 -21.41 -22.32 -15.91
CA ALA A 144 -21.38 -22.36 -14.43
C ALA A 144 -20.43 -21.32 -13.76
N ASP A 145 -20.41 -20.08 -14.22
CA ASP A 145 -19.59 -19.00 -13.68
C ASP A 145 -20.25 -18.43 -12.42
N LYS A 146 -19.64 -18.73 -11.26
CA LYS A 146 -20.08 -18.20 -9.97
C LYS A 146 -19.36 -16.89 -9.65
N PHE A 147 -20.04 -15.98 -8.98
CA PHE A 147 -19.46 -14.74 -8.48
C PHE A 147 -19.59 -14.61 -6.97
N TRP A 148 -18.63 -13.94 -6.34
CA TRP A 148 -18.65 -13.68 -4.92
C TRP A 148 -19.70 -12.64 -4.57
N GLN A 149 -20.54 -12.96 -3.59
CA GLN A 149 -21.48 -12.03 -2.98
C GLN A 149 -21.25 -12.04 -1.47
N PHE A 150 -20.89 -10.88 -0.91
CA PHE A 150 -20.85 -10.70 0.53
C PHE A 150 -22.26 -10.85 1.12
N SER A 151 -22.37 -11.38 2.35
CA SER A 151 -23.63 -11.32 3.10
C SER A 151 -24.01 -9.85 3.37
N LEU A 152 -25.30 -9.59 3.58
CA LEU A 152 -25.81 -8.22 3.75
C LEU A 152 -25.07 -7.47 4.87
N GLU A 153 -24.84 -8.14 6.00
CA GLU A 153 -24.11 -7.59 7.15
C GLU A 153 -22.63 -7.29 6.84
N ASN A 154 -22.03 -7.97 5.87
CA ASN A 154 -20.61 -7.89 5.51
C ASN A 154 -20.35 -7.12 4.20
N ALA A 155 -21.39 -6.57 3.57
CA ALA A 155 -21.26 -5.86 2.29
C ALA A 155 -20.30 -4.65 2.37
N TYR A 156 -20.16 -4.05 3.55
CA TYR A 156 -19.25 -2.93 3.80
C TYR A 156 -17.77 -3.29 3.65
N ILE A 157 -17.40 -4.58 3.77
CA ILE A 157 -16.02 -5.05 3.60
C ILE A 157 -15.50 -4.70 2.20
N LYS A 158 -16.40 -4.65 1.21
CA LYS A 158 -16.05 -4.22 -0.16
C LYS A 158 -15.41 -2.84 -0.18
N THR A 159 -15.91 -1.92 0.64
CA THR A 159 -15.39 -0.55 0.75
C THR A 159 -14.06 -0.51 1.50
N LEU A 160 -13.91 -1.32 2.55
CA LEU A 160 -12.65 -1.42 3.30
C LEU A 160 -11.51 -1.93 2.40
N LEU A 161 -11.82 -2.93 1.56
CA LEU A 161 -10.90 -3.53 0.59
C LEU A 161 -10.68 -2.69 -0.68
N GLN A 162 -11.44 -1.61 -0.88
CA GLN A 162 -11.43 -0.80 -2.12
C GLN A 162 -11.60 -1.65 -3.38
N LEU A 163 -12.52 -2.63 -3.32
CA LEU A 163 -12.70 -3.54 -4.44
C LEU A 163 -13.19 -2.80 -5.68
N PRO A 164 -12.65 -3.12 -6.86
CA PRO A 164 -13.10 -2.54 -8.12
C PRO A 164 -14.57 -2.86 -8.36
N THR A 165 -15.19 -2.07 -9.24
CA THR A 165 -16.58 -2.31 -9.63
C THR A 165 -16.75 -3.66 -10.34
N GLY A 166 -17.99 -4.16 -10.38
CA GLY A 166 -18.33 -5.43 -11.03
C GLY A 166 -18.20 -6.68 -10.14
N LYS A 167 -18.57 -7.82 -10.72
CA LYS A 167 -18.62 -9.14 -10.05
C LYS A 167 -17.24 -9.78 -9.96
N ILE A 168 -16.89 -10.34 -8.81
CA ILE A 168 -15.62 -11.09 -8.63
C ILE A 168 -15.92 -12.55 -8.92
N HIS A 169 -15.35 -13.10 -9.98
CA HIS A 169 -15.67 -14.45 -10.44
C HIS A 169 -14.82 -15.51 -9.73
N GLN A 170 -15.43 -16.66 -9.46
CA GLN A 170 -14.78 -17.79 -8.78
C GLN A 170 -13.57 -18.28 -9.56
N LYS A 171 -13.67 -18.35 -10.89
CA LYS A 171 -12.56 -18.73 -11.76
C LYS A 171 -11.32 -17.85 -11.57
N ASN A 172 -11.51 -16.53 -11.47
CA ASN A 172 -10.41 -15.58 -11.27
C ASN A 172 -9.79 -15.72 -9.87
N HIS A 173 -10.62 -16.07 -8.87
CA HIS A 173 -10.14 -16.35 -7.52
C HIS A 173 -9.34 -17.65 -7.45
N THR A 174 -9.80 -18.72 -8.12
CA THR A 174 -9.05 -19.98 -8.27
C THR A 174 -7.73 -19.76 -9.01
N GLU A 175 -7.75 -18.98 -10.09
CA GLU A 175 -6.55 -18.61 -10.84
C GLU A 175 -5.54 -17.88 -9.95
N ALA A 176 -5.97 -16.87 -9.18
CA ALA A 176 -5.12 -16.16 -8.23
C ALA A 176 -4.43 -17.11 -7.24
N ARG A 177 -5.17 -18.08 -6.66
CA ARG A 177 -4.59 -19.08 -5.75
C ARG A 177 -3.52 -19.95 -6.43
N SER A 178 -3.73 -20.32 -7.69
CA SER A 178 -2.72 -21.03 -8.49
C SER A 178 -1.49 -20.16 -8.78
N HIS A 179 -1.65 -18.85 -8.94
CA HIS A 179 -0.51 -17.93 -9.05
C HIS A 179 0.27 -17.86 -7.74
N TYR A 180 -0.43 -17.77 -6.61
CA TYR A 180 0.21 -17.69 -5.29
C TYR A 180 1.04 -18.92 -4.96
N SER A 181 0.53 -20.13 -5.26
CA SER A 181 1.28 -21.37 -5.03
C SER A 181 2.55 -21.47 -5.88
N ARG A 182 2.63 -20.71 -6.97
CA ARG A 182 3.81 -20.61 -7.85
C ARG A 182 4.67 -19.37 -7.58
N GLY A 183 4.32 -18.56 -6.58
CA GLY A 183 5.06 -17.34 -6.23
C GLY A 183 4.85 -16.16 -7.18
N PHE A 184 3.80 -16.17 -8.02
CA PHE A 184 3.53 -15.08 -8.96
C PHE A 184 2.46 -14.12 -8.44
N ILE A 185 2.66 -12.83 -8.73
CA ILE A 185 1.66 -11.78 -8.48
C ILE A 185 0.53 -11.91 -9.50
N TYR A 186 -0.72 -11.86 -9.02
CA TYR A 186 -1.90 -11.90 -9.87
C TYR A 186 -2.65 -10.57 -9.86
N TYR A 187 -2.58 -9.80 -10.95
CA TYR A 187 -3.27 -8.51 -11.10
C TYR A 187 -4.72 -8.64 -11.60
N GLY A 188 -5.24 -9.86 -11.69
CA GLY A 188 -6.55 -10.12 -12.29
C GLY A 188 -6.53 -10.19 -13.81
N ILE A 189 -7.71 -10.55 -14.34
CA ILE A 189 -7.98 -10.58 -15.78
C ILE A 189 -7.80 -9.19 -16.41
N VAL A 190 -7.51 -9.20 -17.72
CA VAL A 190 -7.55 -7.99 -18.53
C VAL A 190 -9.01 -7.65 -18.82
N THR A 191 -9.43 -6.45 -18.44
CA THR A 191 -10.76 -5.90 -18.71
C THR A 191 -10.92 -5.55 -20.19
N SER A 192 -12.14 -5.31 -20.67
CA SER A 192 -12.42 -4.92 -22.05
C SER A 192 -11.64 -3.69 -22.52
N GLY A 193 -11.24 -2.80 -21.61
CA GLY A 193 -10.38 -1.64 -21.88
C GLY A 193 -8.87 -1.91 -21.86
N GLY A 194 -8.44 -3.18 -21.91
CA GLY A 194 -7.01 -3.55 -21.92
C GLY A 194 -6.27 -3.39 -20.59
N ARG A 195 -6.97 -2.97 -19.53
CA ARG A 195 -6.39 -2.76 -18.18
C ARG A 195 -6.57 -3.97 -17.30
N ARG A 196 -5.62 -4.23 -16.40
CA ARG A 196 -5.77 -5.24 -15.34
C ARG A 196 -6.88 -4.85 -14.39
N ARG A 197 -7.46 -5.84 -13.69
CA ARG A 197 -8.56 -5.59 -12.76
C ARG A 197 -8.11 -4.98 -11.44
N TYR A 198 -6.92 -5.32 -10.98
CA TYR A 198 -6.35 -4.87 -9.71
C TYR A 198 -4.98 -4.22 -9.92
N GLY A 199 -4.50 -3.50 -8.91
CA GLY A 199 -3.26 -2.73 -8.98
C GLY A 199 -3.48 -1.31 -9.51
N THR A 200 -2.38 -0.56 -9.60
CA THR A 200 -2.34 0.87 -9.92
C THR A 200 -3.03 1.23 -11.23
N TYR A 201 -2.82 0.41 -12.26
CA TYR A 201 -3.39 0.63 -13.59
C TYR A 201 -4.79 0.03 -13.76
N SER A 202 -5.47 -0.33 -12.68
CA SER A 202 -6.82 -0.88 -12.75
C SER A 202 -7.84 0.14 -13.24
N SER A 203 -8.86 -0.34 -13.95
CA SER A 203 -9.94 0.51 -14.48
C SER A 203 -10.77 1.20 -13.40
N SER A 204 -10.73 0.71 -12.16
CA SER A 204 -11.41 1.30 -11.00
C SER A 204 -10.45 1.93 -9.99
N SER A 205 -9.18 2.15 -10.35
CA SER A 205 -8.21 2.81 -9.48
C SER A 205 -8.68 4.23 -9.16
N THR A 206 -9.16 4.44 -7.92
CA THR A 206 -9.47 5.77 -7.36
C THR A 206 -8.22 6.53 -6.93
N TYR A 207 -7.07 5.85 -6.93
CA TYR A 207 -5.81 6.45 -6.55
C TYR A 207 -5.38 7.43 -7.64
N GLY A 208 -5.09 8.66 -7.25
CA GLY A 208 -4.65 9.68 -8.19
C GLY A 208 -3.42 9.18 -8.95
N ASN A 209 -3.57 8.90 -10.24
CA ASN A 209 -2.49 8.53 -11.18
C ASN A 209 -1.43 9.64 -11.37
N LYS A 210 -1.33 10.60 -10.45
CA LYS A 210 -0.48 11.80 -10.56
C LYS A 210 1.02 11.50 -10.39
N TRP A 211 1.41 10.26 -10.15
CA TRP A 211 2.81 9.85 -10.08
C TRP A 211 3.38 9.36 -11.43
N SER A 212 2.54 9.02 -12.43
CA SER A 212 2.98 8.30 -13.64
C SER A 212 3.24 9.16 -14.90
N ARG A 213 3.54 10.46 -14.80
CA ARG A 213 3.85 11.28 -15.99
C ARG A 213 5.21 11.98 -16.01
N GLY A 214 6.19 11.52 -15.23
CA GLY A 214 7.57 12.00 -15.39
C GLY A 214 8.57 11.07 -14.73
N GLY A 215 9.27 10.25 -15.52
CA GLY A 215 10.36 9.42 -14.98
C GLY A 215 10.57 8.06 -15.64
N GLY A 216 10.02 7.81 -16.83
CA GLY A 216 10.42 6.66 -17.65
C GLY A 216 11.66 6.98 -18.48
N GLY A 217 12.78 7.31 -17.83
CA GLY A 217 14.09 7.43 -18.47
C GLY A 217 14.79 6.07 -18.40
N TYR A 218 14.85 5.37 -19.52
CA TYR A 218 15.54 4.09 -19.70
C TYR A 218 16.99 4.16 -19.21
N GLY A 219 17.33 3.33 -18.23
CA GLY A 219 18.71 2.87 -18.01
C GLY A 219 18.87 1.51 -18.67
N LYS A 220 19.58 1.48 -19.80
CA LYS A 220 20.41 0.33 -20.18
C LYS A 220 21.83 0.62 -19.72
#